data_AF-A0A3S9CSI7-F1
#
_entry.id   AF-A0A3S9CSI7-F1
#
_cell.length_a   1.000
_cell.length_b   1.000
_cell.length_c   1.000
_cell.angle_alpha   90.00
_cell.angle_beta   90.00
_cell.angle_gamma   90.00
#
_symmetry.space_group_name_H-M   'P 1'
#
loop_
_entity.id
_entity.type
_entity.pdbx_description
1 polymer ?
#
loop_
_entity_poly.entity_id
_entity_poly.type
_entity_poly.pdbx_seq_one_letter_code
_entity_poly.pdbx_strand_id
1 'polypeptide(L)'
;MTRDMPLVFETFLERLSQSIDEADFRDAMAEAAGRLDLISFAYLSLPARPSGKPRLISNYPPRWTRQYLENQYEKLDPVVLRARNGGCPFHWGSNLGGDKMSPAQQQLFDEAAQFSICCGLTIPIVDLRGRIAAVTFAADEPRPVFLRVAERYEQALQLMAACFHRCVRRKLPSDRTVDGISLTSREYECLRWAARGNSAWVTGRILGIKPRTIAFHLDNAKKKLGVRTQNQAIALLGSEGSSIL
;
A
#
# COMPACT_ATOMS: atom_id res chain seq x y z
N MET A 1 -17.23 27.56 8.07
CA MET A 1 -17.71 26.91 6.82
C MET A 1 -17.78 25.42 7.08
N THR A 2 -18.95 24.80 6.94
CA THR A 2 -19.09 23.34 6.97
C THR A 2 -18.37 22.80 5.75
N ARG A 3 -17.32 21.99 5.93
CA ARG A 3 -16.64 21.33 4.81
C ARG A 3 -17.61 20.35 4.17
N ASP A 4 -17.85 20.53 2.87
CA ASP A 4 -18.74 19.66 2.09
C ASP A 4 -18.04 18.33 1.80
N MET A 5 -18.11 17.42 2.77
CA MET A 5 -17.52 16.08 2.68
C MET A 5 -18.03 15.30 1.46
N PRO A 6 -19.34 15.31 1.10
CA PRO A 6 -19.81 14.75 -0.16
C PRO A 6 -19.02 15.23 -1.38
N LEU A 7 -18.85 16.55 -1.55
CA LEU A 7 -18.12 17.11 -2.69
C LEU A 7 -16.63 16.73 -2.68
N VAL A 8 -15.99 16.74 -1.50
CA VAL A 8 -14.60 16.30 -1.35
C VAL A 8 -14.46 14.83 -1.75
N PHE A 9 -15.37 13.97 -1.33
CA PHE A 9 -15.34 12.55 -1.62
C PHE A 9 -15.59 12.25 -3.10
N GLU A 10 -16.57 12.91 -3.73
CA GLU A 10 -16.86 12.76 -5.16
C GLU A 10 -15.66 13.18 -6.02
N THR A 11 -15.11 14.38 -5.78
CA THR A 11 -13.92 14.89 -6.49
C THR A 11 -12.74 13.93 -6.31
N PHE A 12 -12.57 13.38 -5.11
CA PHE A 12 -11.52 12.41 -4.81
C PHE A 12 -11.68 11.13 -5.64
N LEU A 13 -12.89 10.56 -5.73
CA LEU A 13 -13.15 9.36 -6.52
C LEU A 13 -12.93 9.58 -8.02
N GLU A 14 -13.37 10.72 -8.55
CA GLU A 14 -13.13 11.10 -9.94
C GLU A 14 -11.63 11.15 -10.25
N ARG A 15 -10.85 11.80 -9.39
CA ARG A 15 -9.39 11.86 -9.55
C ARG A 15 -8.73 10.49 -9.45
N LEU A 16 -9.09 9.67 -8.47
CA LEU A 16 -8.59 8.29 -8.39
C LEU A 16 -8.91 7.49 -9.65
N SER A 17 -10.06 7.75 -10.29
CA SER A 17 -10.47 7.09 -11.54
C SER A 17 -9.63 7.53 -12.75
N GLN A 18 -8.99 8.70 -12.69
CA GLN A 18 -8.13 9.25 -13.73
C GLN A 18 -6.63 8.97 -13.48
N SER A 19 -6.23 8.74 -12.21
CA SER A 19 -4.83 8.46 -11.86
C SER A 19 -4.24 7.26 -12.62
N ILE A 20 -3.03 7.42 -13.15
CA ILE A 20 -2.29 6.38 -13.89
C ILE A 20 -0.98 5.99 -13.21
N ASP A 21 -0.39 6.87 -12.40
CA ASP A 21 0.87 6.64 -11.70
C ASP A 21 0.85 7.05 -10.21
N GLU A 22 1.96 6.86 -9.51
CA GLU A 22 2.08 7.19 -8.07
C GLU A 22 1.94 8.68 -7.77
N ALA A 23 2.35 9.55 -8.69
CA ALA A 23 2.24 10.99 -8.51
C ALA A 23 0.78 11.43 -8.56
N ASP A 24 0.01 10.93 -9.52
CA ASP A 24 -1.42 11.21 -9.61
C ASP A 24 -2.17 10.75 -8.35
N PHE A 25 -1.85 9.55 -7.86
CA PHE A 25 -2.44 9.03 -6.62
C PHE A 25 -2.07 9.90 -5.43
N ARG A 26 -0.78 10.27 -5.31
CA ARG A 26 -0.32 11.17 -4.25
C ARG A 26 -1.10 12.47 -4.25
N ASP A 27 -1.22 13.10 -5.42
CA ASP A 27 -1.83 14.43 -5.55
C ASP A 27 -3.36 14.38 -5.32
N ALA A 28 -4.02 13.30 -5.75
CA ALA A 28 -5.44 13.08 -5.46
C ALA A 28 -5.74 12.98 -3.96
N MET A 29 -4.92 12.21 -3.22
CA MET A 29 -5.09 12.07 -1.76
C MET A 29 -4.67 13.33 -1.02
N ALA A 30 -3.57 13.97 -1.41
CA ALA A 30 -3.09 15.22 -0.82
C ALA A 30 -4.13 16.34 -0.93
N GLU A 31 -4.74 16.51 -2.10
CA GLU A 31 -5.75 17.55 -2.29
C GLU A 31 -7.02 17.27 -1.46
N ALA A 32 -7.52 16.03 -1.49
CA ALA A 32 -8.72 15.67 -0.75
C ALA A 32 -8.52 15.81 0.77
N ALA A 33 -7.38 15.34 1.28
CA ALA A 33 -6.99 15.47 2.68
C ALA A 33 -6.76 16.95 3.07
N GLY A 34 -6.11 17.73 2.21
CA GLY A 34 -5.86 19.15 2.41
C GLY A 34 -7.14 19.99 2.52
N ARG A 35 -8.20 19.66 1.75
CA ARG A 35 -9.54 20.28 1.90
C ARG A 35 -10.17 20.02 3.27
N LEU A 36 -9.69 19.00 3.99
CA LEU A 36 -10.10 18.65 5.35
C LEU A 36 -9.14 19.18 6.44
N ASP A 37 -8.11 19.94 6.10
CA ASP A 37 -6.95 20.32 6.96
C ASP A 37 -6.06 19.13 7.38
N LEU A 38 -6.13 18.00 6.69
CA LEU A 38 -5.19 16.89 6.88
C LEU A 38 -4.02 17.09 5.93
N ILE A 39 -3.02 17.85 6.39
CA ILE A 39 -1.94 18.36 5.54
C ILE A 39 -0.98 17.26 5.11
N SER A 40 -0.60 16.36 6.02
CA SER A 40 0.39 15.32 5.75
C SER A 40 -0.28 13.95 5.75
N PHE A 41 0.01 13.13 4.74
CA PHE A 41 -0.47 11.75 4.67
C PHE A 41 0.60 10.81 4.14
N ALA A 42 0.47 9.53 4.50
CA ALA A 42 1.23 8.43 3.93
C ALA A 42 0.35 7.20 3.74
N TYR A 43 0.39 6.62 2.55
CA TYR A 43 -0.09 5.29 2.26
C TYR A 43 1.09 4.32 2.20
N LEU A 44 1.07 3.29 3.06
CA LEU A 44 2.07 2.23 3.07
C LEU A 44 1.38 0.89 2.76
N SER A 45 1.74 0.26 1.65
CA SER A 45 1.34 -1.12 1.35
C SER A 45 2.51 -2.05 1.62
N LEU A 46 2.29 -3.03 2.49
CA LEU A 46 3.28 -4.06 2.75
C LEU A 46 3.26 -5.10 1.61
N PRO A 47 4.42 -5.67 1.28
CA PRO A 47 4.52 -6.75 0.32
C PRO A 47 3.83 -8.01 0.86
N ALA A 48 3.30 -8.84 -0.05
CA ALA A 48 2.74 -10.14 0.33
C ALA A 48 3.83 -11.18 0.69
N ARG A 49 5.09 -10.89 0.33
CA ARG A 49 6.26 -11.74 0.57
C ARG A 49 7.26 -10.98 1.43
N PRO A 50 7.98 -11.64 2.35
CA PRO A 50 8.98 -11.00 3.20
C PRO A 50 10.11 -10.29 2.42
N SER A 51 10.44 -10.77 1.22
CA SER A 51 11.48 -10.20 0.35
C SER A 51 11.01 -9.04 -0.54
N GLY A 52 9.70 -8.78 -0.60
CA GLY A 52 9.17 -7.68 -1.42
C GLY A 52 9.47 -6.32 -0.81
N LYS A 53 9.46 -5.27 -1.64
CA LYS A 53 9.59 -3.90 -1.14
C LYS A 53 8.22 -3.33 -0.75
N PRO A 54 8.10 -2.62 0.40
CA PRO A 54 6.90 -1.87 0.70
C PRO A 54 6.71 -0.77 -0.35
N ARG A 55 5.45 -0.45 -0.64
CA ARG A 55 5.09 0.70 -1.47
C ARG A 55 4.64 1.84 -0.59
N LEU A 56 5.34 2.97 -0.66
CA LEU A 56 5.02 4.19 0.06
C LEU A 56 4.60 5.27 -0.94
N ILE A 57 3.36 5.76 -0.81
CA ILE A 57 2.86 6.93 -1.54
C ILE A 57 2.48 7.98 -0.50
N SER A 58 3.17 9.10 -0.46
CA SER A 58 2.99 10.13 0.57
C SER A 58 3.35 11.52 0.05
N ASN A 59 2.95 12.54 0.78
CA ASN A 59 3.45 13.91 0.64
C ASN A 59 4.44 14.29 1.75
N TYR A 60 4.99 13.31 2.46
CA TYR A 60 6.06 13.53 3.44
C TYR A 60 7.33 14.03 2.73
N PRO A 61 8.23 14.73 3.45
CA PRO A 61 9.49 15.19 2.89
C PRO A 61 10.27 14.03 2.22
N PRO A 62 10.79 14.20 0.99
CA PRO A 62 11.48 13.12 0.27
C PRO A 62 12.65 12.52 1.05
N ARG A 63 13.38 13.36 1.81
CA ARG A 63 14.47 12.92 2.69
C ARG A 63 14.00 11.91 3.73
N TRP A 64 12.86 12.16 4.38
CA TRP A 64 12.28 11.24 5.35
C TRP A 64 11.83 9.93 4.70
N THR A 65 11.09 10.00 3.59
CA THR A 65 10.60 8.79 2.90
C THR A 65 11.74 7.88 2.44
N ARG A 66 12.85 8.46 1.96
CA ARG A 66 14.05 7.72 1.57
C ARG A 66 14.67 7.03 2.77
N GLN A 67 14.96 7.78 3.83
CA GLN A 67 15.54 7.26 5.07
C GLN A 67 14.68 6.15 5.68
N TYR A 68 13.36 6.33 5.71
CA TYR A 68 12.42 5.34 6.22
C TYR A 68 12.50 4.00 5.47
N LEU A 69 12.54 4.05 4.13
CA LEU A 69 12.63 2.84 3.29
C LEU A 69 14.01 2.20 3.33
N GLU A 70 15.09 2.99 3.33
CA GLU A 70 16.47 2.49 3.40
C GLU A 70 16.75 1.78 4.73
N ASN A 71 16.26 2.33 5.84
CA ASN A 71 16.42 1.75 7.17
C ASN A 71 15.37 0.68 7.51
N GLN A 72 14.47 0.36 6.57
CA GLN A 72 13.40 -0.65 6.74
C GLN A 72 12.52 -0.40 7.97
N TYR A 73 12.21 0.88 8.22
CA TYR A 73 11.46 1.30 9.40
C TYR A 73 10.06 0.69 9.49
N GLU A 74 9.48 0.20 8.38
CA GLU A 74 8.20 -0.53 8.41
C GLU A 74 8.21 -1.81 9.26
N LYS A 75 9.40 -2.31 9.62
CA LYS A 75 9.59 -3.47 10.49
C LYS A 75 9.65 -3.10 11.98
N LEU A 76 10.03 -1.86 12.28
CA LEU A 76 10.21 -1.34 13.64
C LEU A 76 9.05 -0.46 14.09
N ASP A 77 8.46 0.29 13.15
CA ASP A 77 7.43 1.29 13.37
C ASP A 77 6.21 0.71 14.11
N PRO A 78 5.96 1.14 15.37
CA PRO A 78 4.83 0.67 16.16
C PRO A 78 3.47 0.94 15.52
N VAL A 79 3.35 2.00 14.72
CA VAL A 79 2.11 2.31 13.98
C VAL A 79 1.86 1.24 12.92
N VAL A 80 2.90 0.84 12.19
CA VAL A 80 2.80 -0.23 11.19
C VAL A 80 2.58 -1.58 11.85
N LEU A 81 3.29 -1.89 12.93
CA LEU A 81 3.11 -3.14 13.68
C LEU A 81 1.69 -3.27 14.23
N ARG A 82 1.12 -2.20 14.77
CA ARG A 82 -0.28 -2.17 15.20
C ARG A 82 -1.23 -2.34 14.03
N ALA A 83 -1.01 -1.63 12.92
CA ALA A 83 -1.86 -1.74 11.74
C ALA A 83 -1.86 -3.14 11.10
N ARG A 84 -0.77 -3.91 11.25
CA ARG A 84 -0.71 -5.32 10.80
C ARG A 84 -1.67 -6.24 11.52
N ASN A 85 -2.00 -5.93 12.76
CA ASN A 85 -2.97 -6.70 13.54
C ASN A 85 -4.42 -6.38 13.14
N GLY A 86 -4.63 -5.48 12.16
CA GLY A 86 -5.93 -5.03 11.71
C GLY A 86 -6.64 -4.16 12.74
N GLY A 87 -7.97 -4.15 12.69
CA GLY A 87 -8.82 -3.42 13.64
C GLY A 87 -9.35 -2.09 13.11
N CYS A 88 -9.91 -1.29 14.03
CA CYS A 88 -10.44 0.05 13.75
C CYS A 88 -9.30 1.06 13.54
N PRO A 89 -9.59 2.24 12.95
CA PRO A 89 -8.64 3.35 12.98
C PRO A 89 -8.17 3.66 14.40
N PHE A 90 -6.95 4.13 14.51
CA PHE A 90 -6.36 4.45 15.80
C PHE A 90 -5.48 5.69 15.73
N HIS A 91 -5.49 6.45 16.82
CA HIS A 91 -4.60 7.58 17.01
C HIS A 91 -3.27 7.13 17.60
N TRP A 92 -2.21 7.83 17.24
CA TRP A 92 -0.86 7.67 17.78
C TRP A 92 -0.19 9.03 18.00
N GLY A 93 0.85 9.05 18.83
CA GLY A 93 1.51 10.27 19.32
C GLY A 93 1.84 10.12 20.81
N SER A 94 1.68 11.18 21.61
CA SER A 94 1.99 11.23 23.05
C SER A 94 1.36 10.09 23.90
N ASN A 95 0.37 9.37 23.35
CA ASN A 95 -0.30 8.23 23.98
C ASN A 95 0.21 6.84 23.55
N LEU A 96 1.20 6.71 22.67
CA LEU A 96 1.82 5.41 22.38
C LEU A 96 2.82 4.96 23.48
N GLY A 97 3.14 5.82 24.45
CA GLY A 97 4.07 5.54 25.56
C GLY A 97 3.51 4.66 26.68
N GLY A 98 2.30 4.10 26.53
CA GLY A 98 1.73 3.15 27.50
C GLY A 98 2.46 1.80 27.53
N ASP A 99 3.00 1.37 26.38
CA ASP A 99 3.92 0.26 26.26
C ASP A 99 5.32 0.82 25.99
N LYS A 100 6.30 0.48 26.84
CA LYS A 100 7.68 0.99 26.73
C LYS A 100 8.24 0.70 25.32
N MET A 101 8.31 1.73 24.48
CA MET A 101 8.97 1.65 23.18
C MET A 101 10.43 1.22 23.38
N SER A 102 10.93 0.39 22.47
CA SER A 102 12.36 0.12 22.41
C SER A 102 13.16 1.38 22.05
N PRO A 103 14.46 1.48 22.40
CA PRO A 103 15.29 2.62 22.01
C PRO A 103 15.30 2.88 20.50
N ALA A 104 15.25 1.83 19.68
CA ALA A 104 15.18 1.97 18.22
C ALA A 104 13.84 2.57 17.73
N GLN A 105 12.73 2.23 18.40
CA GLN A 105 11.42 2.81 18.11
C GLN A 105 11.36 4.27 18.55
N GLN A 106 11.92 4.59 19.71
CA GLN A 106 12.03 5.98 20.16
C GLN A 106 12.84 6.83 19.17
N GLN A 107 14.00 6.33 18.75
CA GLN A 107 14.84 7.01 17.77
C GLN A 107 14.09 7.25 16.44
N LEU A 108 13.32 6.26 15.96
CA LEU A 108 12.48 6.41 14.77
C LEU A 108 11.49 7.59 14.91
N PHE A 109 10.83 7.72 16.06
CA PHE A 109 9.91 8.85 16.30
C PHE A 109 10.64 10.17 16.47
N ASP A 110 11.79 10.19 17.13
CA ASP A 110 12.61 11.40 17.29
C ASP A 110 13.11 11.92 15.93
N GLU A 111 13.48 11.01 15.02
CA GLU A 111 13.84 11.34 13.64
C GLU A 111 12.61 11.81 12.84
N ALA A 112 11.46 11.12 12.95
CA ALA A 112 10.22 11.51 12.29
C ALA A 112 9.75 12.91 12.72
N ALA A 113 9.92 13.27 13.99
CA ALA A 113 9.55 14.57 14.54
C ALA A 113 10.31 15.73 13.88
N GLN A 114 11.57 15.52 13.46
CA GLN A 114 12.35 16.51 12.69
C GLN A 114 11.71 16.84 11.34
N PHE A 115 10.82 15.97 10.86
CA PHE A 115 10.04 16.15 9.63
C PHE A 115 8.57 16.46 9.90
N SER A 116 8.23 16.95 11.10
CA SER A 116 6.86 17.32 11.49
C SER A 116 5.87 16.14 11.51
N ILE A 117 6.36 14.93 11.79
CA ILE A 117 5.56 13.70 11.90
C ILE A 117 5.62 13.23 13.36
N CYS A 118 4.76 13.80 14.20
CA CYS A 118 4.79 13.59 15.65
C CYS A 118 3.58 12.80 16.16
N CYS A 119 2.42 12.99 15.54
CA CYS A 119 1.19 12.28 15.88
C CYS A 119 0.35 12.06 14.62
N GLY A 120 -0.67 11.21 14.71
CA GLY A 120 -1.55 10.96 13.59
C GLY A 120 -2.73 10.04 13.86
N LEU A 121 -3.55 9.87 12.82
CA LEU A 121 -4.61 8.88 12.71
C LEU A 121 -4.17 7.87 11.65
N THR A 122 -4.16 6.59 12.00
CA THR A 122 -3.87 5.51 11.06
C THR A 122 -5.09 4.63 10.86
N ILE A 123 -5.39 4.36 9.59
CA ILE A 123 -6.46 3.49 9.13
C ILE A 123 -5.81 2.22 8.57
N PRO A 124 -5.87 1.10 9.30
CA PRO A 124 -5.38 -0.18 8.80
C PRO A 124 -6.31 -0.71 7.71
N ILE A 125 -5.72 -1.36 6.70
CA ILE A 125 -6.43 -1.97 5.57
C ILE A 125 -5.93 -3.40 5.42
N VAL A 126 -6.81 -4.36 5.61
CA VAL A 126 -6.57 -5.76 5.25
C VAL A 126 -7.43 -6.09 4.05
N ASP A 127 -6.80 -6.36 2.90
CA ASP A 127 -7.55 -6.68 1.69
C ASP A 127 -8.02 -8.15 1.65
N LEU A 128 -8.91 -8.47 0.71
CA LEU A 128 -9.46 -9.81 0.52
C LEU A 128 -8.39 -10.89 0.20
N ARG A 129 -7.15 -10.49 -0.07
CA ARG A 129 -6.02 -11.39 -0.31
C ARG A 129 -5.10 -11.49 0.91
N GLY A 130 -5.52 -10.97 2.06
CA GLY A 130 -4.76 -10.93 3.32
C GLY A 130 -3.57 -9.98 3.30
N ARG A 131 -3.49 -9.05 2.32
CA ARG A 131 -2.40 -8.08 2.26
C ARG A 131 -2.73 -6.90 3.16
N ILE A 132 -1.70 -6.42 3.83
CA ILE A 132 -1.79 -5.33 4.80
C ILE A 132 -1.33 -4.04 4.13
N ALA A 133 -2.13 -3.00 4.27
CA ALA A 133 -1.75 -1.62 4.00
C ALA A 133 -2.25 -0.72 5.13
N ALA A 134 -1.76 0.51 5.16
CA ALA A 134 -2.24 1.53 6.07
C ALA A 134 -2.27 2.88 5.34
N VAL A 135 -3.27 3.69 5.68
CA VAL A 135 -3.27 5.12 5.37
C VAL A 135 -3.12 5.86 6.69
N THR A 136 -2.14 6.74 6.77
CA THR A 136 -1.85 7.56 7.94
C THR A 136 -2.00 9.03 7.57
N PHE A 137 -2.76 9.78 8.36
CA PHE A 137 -2.77 11.24 8.34
C PHE A 137 -1.97 11.72 9.56
N ALA A 138 -0.89 12.46 9.32
CA ALA A 138 0.04 12.90 10.36
C ALA A 138 0.00 14.42 10.56
N ALA A 139 0.44 14.84 11.73
CA ALA A 139 0.59 16.23 12.13
C ALA A 139 1.85 16.44 12.98
N ASP A 140 2.30 17.69 13.01
CA ASP A 140 3.43 18.21 13.80
C ASP A 140 3.12 18.21 15.30
N GLU A 141 1.86 18.38 15.65
CA GLU A 141 1.37 18.35 17.03
C GLU A 141 -0.11 17.94 17.05
N PRO A 142 -0.66 17.45 18.19
CA PRO A 142 -2.05 17.03 18.31
C PRO A 142 -2.99 18.25 18.39
N ARG A 143 -2.98 19.10 17.35
CA ARG A 143 -3.81 20.31 17.30
C ARG A 143 -5.29 19.93 17.43
N PRO A 144 -6.10 20.71 18.17
CA PRO A 144 -7.54 20.47 18.26
C PRO A 144 -8.25 20.42 16.91
N VAL A 145 -7.75 21.14 15.89
CA VAL A 145 -8.29 21.10 14.53
C VAL A 145 -8.11 19.72 13.91
N PHE A 146 -6.91 19.15 13.99
CA PHE A 146 -6.61 17.81 13.46
C PHE A 146 -7.47 16.74 14.13
N LEU A 147 -7.52 16.74 15.47
CA LEU A 147 -8.29 15.76 16.23
C LEU A 147 -9.78 15.83 15.91
N ARG A 148 -10.36 17.04 15.84
CA ARG A 148 -11.78 17.20 15.47
C ARG A 148 -12.10 16.69 14.08
N VAL A 149 -11.22 16.91 13.11
CA VAL A 149 -11.41 16.43 11.73
C VAL A 149 -11.31 14.90 11.70
N ALA A 150 -10.28 14.34 12.34
CA ALA A 150 -10.05 12.91 12.43
C ALA A 150 -11.24 12.17 13.06
N GLU A 151 -11.78 12.70 14.16
CA GLU A 151 -12.97 12.14 14.82
C GLU A 151 -14.25 12.34 14.00
N ARG A 152 -14.49 13.56 13.49
CA ARG A 152 -15.73 13.89 12.77
C ARG A 152 -15.90 13.13 11.46
N TYR A 153 -14.80 12.91 10.75
CA TYR A 153 -14.81 12.32 9.41
C TYR A 153 -14.21 10.91 9.38
N GLU A 154 -14.04 10.25 10.54
CA GLU A 154 -13.35 8.96 10.63
C GLU A 154 -13.89 7.93 9.61
N GLN A 155 -15.20 7.75 9.52
CA GLN A 155 -15.82 6.79 8.59
C GLN A 155 -15.60 7.19 7.12
N ALA A 156 -15.64 8.49 6.81
CA ALA A 156 -15.38 8.99 5.48
C ALA A 156 -13.90 8.77 5.10
N LEU A 157 -12.97 9.01 6.03
CA LEU A 157 -11.55 8.75 5.86
C LEU A 157 -11.27 7.25 5.67
N GLN A 158 -11.98 6.37 6.39
CA GLN A 158 -11.90 4.92 6.19
C GLN A 158 -12.33 4.53 4.77
N LEU A 159 -13.44 5.08 4.27
CA LEU A 159 -13.91 4.83 2.90
C LEU A 159 -12.92 5.38 1.86
N MET A 160 -12.38 6.57 2.09
CA MET A 160 -11.34 7.16 1.23
C MET A 160 -10.11 6.26 1.16
N ALA A 161 -9.62 5.79 2.31
CA ALA A 161 -8.48 4.89 2.41
C ALA A 161 -8.71 3.56 1.68
N ALA A 162 -9.91 2.97 1.82
CA ALA A 162 -10.29 1.75 1.12
C ALA A 162 -10.35 1.93 -0.41
N CYS A 163 -10.97 3.02 -0.88
CA CYS A 163 -11.01 3.37 -2.31
C CYS A 163 -9.62 3.64 -2.87
N PHE A 164 -8.78 4.38 -2.13
CA PHE A 164 -7.40 4.65 -2.47
C PHE A 164 -6.61 3.36 -2.68
N HIS A 165 -6.62 2.49 -1.66
CA HIS A 165 -5.95 1.20 -1.70
C HIS A 165 -6.42 0.36 -2.90
N ARG A 166 -7.74 0.26 -3.11
CA ARG A 166 -8.31 -0.51 -4.23
C ARG A 166 -7.84 0.03 -5.58
N CYS A 167 -7.82 1.34 -5.78
CA CYS A 167 -7.38 1.96 -7.04
C CYS A 167 -5.88 1.77 -7.25
N VAL A 168 -5.06 2.02 -6.22
CA VAL A 168 -3.61 1.76 -6.26
C VAL A 168 -3.32 0.31 -6.61
N ARG A 169 -3.96 -0.66 -5.94
CA ARG A 169 -3.74 -2.10 -6.21
C ARG A 169 -4.18 -2.51 -7.61
N ARG A 170 -5.22 -1.87 -8.16
CA ARG A 170 -5.76 -2.19 -9.48
C ARG A 170 -4.91 -1.60 -10.59
N LYS A 171 -4.50 -0.33 -10.45
CA LYS A 171 -3.88 0.43 -11.54
C LYS A 171 -2.36 0.41 -11.49
N LEU A 172 -1.77 0.54 -10.29
CA LEU A 172 -0.33 0.49 -10.18
C LEU A 172 0.14 -0.95 -10.30
N PRO A 173 1.23 -1.18 -11.06
CA PRO A 173 1.88 -2.47 -11.02
C PRO A 173 2.28 -2.78 -9.59
N SER A 174 1.82 -3.92 -9.06
CA SER A 174 2.53 -4.55 -7.96
C SER A 174 3.95 -4.84 -8.42
N ASP A 175 4.91 -5.12 -7.52
CA ASP A 175 6.17 -5.68 -7.98
C ASP A 175 5.85 -7.01 -8.72
N ARG A 176 5.75 -6.89 -10.05
CA ARG A 176 5.44 -7.93 -11.02
C ARG A 176 6.74 -8.37 -11.71
N THR A 177 7.85 -7.94 -11.12
CA THR A 177 9.18 -8.37 -11.50
C THR A 177 9.30 -9.83 -11.09
N VAL A 178 9.78 -10.64 -12.03
CA VAL A 178 10.18 -12.01 -11.78
C VAL A 178 11.55 -12.14 -12.43
N ASP A 179 12.57 -12.44 -11.64
CA ASP A 179 13.95 -12.55 -12.11
C ASP A 179 14.45 -11.26 -12.81
N GLY A 180 14.13 -10.11 -12.21
CA GLY A 180 14.49 -8.80 -12.77
C GLY A 180 13.65 -8.38 -14.00
N ILE A 181 12.73 -9.22 -14.49
CA ILE A 181 11.89 -8.94 -15.66
C ILE A 181 10.49 -8.53 -15.24
N SER A 182 10.04 -7.36 -15.69
CA SER A 182 8.67 -6.87 -15.41
C SER A 182 7.62 -7.56 -16.29
N LEU A 183 6.66 -8.24 -15.65
CA LEU A 183 5.49 -8.82 -16.30
C LEU A 183 4.29 -7.85 -16.28
N THR A 184 3.42 -7.94 -17.29
CA THR A 184 2.12 -7.25 -17.26
C THR A 184 1.25 -7.81 -16.14
N SER A 185 0.19 -7.08 -15.77
CA SER A 185 -0.76 -7.55 -14.75
C SER A 185 -1.32 -8.93 -15.06
N ARG A 186 -1.68 -9.18 -16.32
CA ARG A 186 -2.32 -10.44 -16.72
C ARG A 186 -1.33 -11.59 -16.81
N GLU A 187 -0.12 -11.36 -17.33
CA GLU A 187 0.97 -12.34 -17.31
C GLU A 187 1.29 -12.78 -15.88
N TYR A 188 1.49 -11.82 -14.98
CA TYR A 188 1.81 -12.11 -13.57
C TYR A 188 0.66 -12.81 -12.83
N GLU A 189 -0.59 -12.37 -13.02
CA GLU A 189 -1.76 -13.03 -12.40
C GLU A 189 -1.94 -14.47 -12.87
N CYS A 190 -1.82 -14.72 -14.18
CA CYS A 190 -1.91 -16.08 -14.72
C CYS A 190 -0.80 -16.96 -14.16
N LEU A 191 0.44 -16.47 -14.14
CA LEU A 191 1.59 -17.19 -13.60
C LEU A 191 1.43 -17.49 -12.09
N ARG A 192 0.85 -16.56 -11.31
CA ARG A 192 0.56 -16.79 -9.88
C ARG A 192 -0.49 -17.87 -9.64
N TRP A 193 -1.51 -17.98 -10.48
CA TRP A 193 -2.53 -19.03 -10.34
C TRP A 193 -1.98 -20.39 -10.77
N ALA A 194 -1.19 -20.42 -11.84
CA ALA A 194 -0.44 -21.59 -12.27
C ALA A 194 0.51 -22.11 -11.17
N ALA A 195 1.24 -21.22 -10.48
CA ALA A 195 2.10 -21.57 -9.35
C ALA A 195 1.35 -22.17 -8.14
N ARG A 196 0.04 -21.88 -8.02
CA ARG A 196 -0.84 -22.49 -7.00
C ARG A 196 -1.46 -23.83 -7.48
N GLY A 197 -1.04 -24.35 -8.63
CA GLY A 197 -1.56 -25.59 -9.21
C GLY A 197 -2.91 -25.43 -9.94
N ASN A 198 -3.39 -24.21 -10.18
CA ASN A 198 -4.67 -24.02 -10.88
C ASN A 198 -4.51 -24.21 -12.38
N SER A 199 -5.44 -24.97 -12.98
CA SER A 199 -5.50 -25.14 -14.44
C SER A 199 -5.92 -23.84 -15.13
N ALA A 200 -5.66 -23.73 -16.44
CA ALA A 200 -6.13 -22.60 -17.25
C ALA A 200 -7.66 -22.46 -17.22
N TRP A 201 -8.38 -23.57 -17.06
CA TRP A 201 -9.84 -23.58 -16.94
C TRP A 201 -10.30 -22.94 -15.62
N VAL A 202 -9.74 -23.38 -14.48
CA VAL A 202 -10.07 -22.81 -13.16
C VAL A 202 -9.66 -21.34 -13.10
N THR A 203 -8.45 -21.04 -13.56
CA THR A 203 -7.92 -19.66 -13.62
C THR A 203 -8.81 -18.76 -14.48
N GLY A 204 -9.31 -19.26 -15.62
CA GLY A 204 -10.24 -18.53 -16.48
C GLY A 204 -11.54 -18.15 -15.76
N ARG A 205 -12.10 -19.06 -14.96
CA ARG A 205 -13.28 -18.78 -14.12
C ARG A 205 -12.98 -17.73 -13.05
N ILE A 206 -11.81 -17.78 -12.42
CA ILE A 206 -11.40 -16.81 -11.39
C ILE A 206 -11.20 -15.41 -11.99
N LEU A 207 -10.56 -15.32 -13.16
CA LEU A 207 -10.18 -14.05 -13.77
C LEU A 207 -11.22 -13.47 -14.74
N GLY A 208 -12.30 -14.21 -15.02
CA GLY A 208 -13.37 -13.80 -15.94
C GLY A 208 -12.94 -13.76 -17.41
N ILE A 209 -12.00 -14.63 -17.84
CA ILE A 209 -11.48 -14.68 -19.21
C ILE A 209 -11.35 -16.12 -19.72
N LYS A 210 -11.34 -16.30 -21.04
CA LYS A 210 -11.32 -17.63 -21.67
C LYS A 210 -10.01 -18.39 -21.35
N PRO A 211 -10.02 -19.72 -21.20
CA PRO A 211 -8.81 -20.51 -20.93
C PRO A 211 -7.70 -20.32 -21.98
N ARG A 212 -8.07 -20.10 -23.25
CA ARG A 212 -7.11 -19.77 -24.32
C ARG A 212 -6.38 -18.45 -24.08
N THR A 213 -7.07 -17.45 -23.50
CA THR A 213 -6.46 -16.17 -23.12
C THR A 213 -5.49 -16.33 -21.95
N ILE A 214 -5.79 -17.24 -21.00
CA ILE A 214 -4.84 -17.61 -19.94
C ILE A 214 -3.57 -18.21 -20.53
N ALA A 215 -3.70 -19.17 -21.44
CA ALA A 215 -2.55 -19.80 -22.11
C ALA A 215 -1.68 -18.76 -22.85
N PHE A 216 -2.32 -17.82 -23.56
CA PHE A 216 -1.62 -16.72 -24.22
C PHE A 216 -0.79 -15.85 -23.25
N HIS A 217 -1.36 -15.47 -22.10
CA HIS A 217 -0.63 -14.71 -21.09
C HIS A 217 0.52 -15.51 -20.45
N LEU A 218 0.34 -16.81 -20.23
CA LEU A 218 1.41 -17.69 -19.73
C LEU A 218 2.54 -17.85 -20.75
N ASP A 219 2.22 -17.95 -22.03
CA ASP A 219 3.22 -18.00 -23.10
C ASP A 219 4.03 -16.70 -23.20
N ASN A 220 3.38 -15.55 -23.10
CA ASN A 220 4.10 -14.27 -23.08
C ASN A 220 4.97 -14.12 -21.83
N ALA A 221 4.49 -14.57 -20.66
CA ALA A 221 5.30 -14.58 -19.44
C ALA A 221 6.56 -15.45 -19.62
N LYS A 222 6.43 -16.68 -20.13
CA LYS A 222 7.58 -17.57 -20.42
C LYS A 222 8.58 -16.91 -21.36
N LYS A 223 8.10 -16.30 -22.45
CA LYS A 223 8.94 -15.59 -23.42
C LYS A 223 9.72 -14.46 -22.77
N LYS A 224 9.06 -13.63 -21.97
CA LYS A 224 9.71 -12.51 -21.24
C LYS A 224 10.77 -13.00 -20.26
N LEU A 225 10.48 -14.09 -19.56
CA LEU A 225 11.38 -14.70 -18.59
C LEU A 225 12.49 -15.55 -19.23
N GLY A 226 12.52 -15.69 -20.56
CA GLY A 226 13.55 -16.48 -21.24
C GLY A 226 13.47 -18.00 -20.99
N VAL A 227 12.31 -18.51 -20.53
CA VAL A 227 12.14 -19.92 -20.17
C VAL A 227 11.27 -20.69 -21.17
N ARG A 228 11.45 -22.02 -21.22
CA ARG A 228 10.75 -22.90 -22.16
C ARG A 228 9.46 -23.49 -21.60
N THR A 229 9.43 -23.76 -20.29
CA THR A 229 8.29 -24.44 -19.64
C THR A 229 7.59 -23.55 -18.63
N GLN A 230 6.31 -23.83 -18.38
CA GLN A 230 5.55 -23.14 -17.34
C GLN A 230 6.15 -23.42 -15.95
N ASN A 231 6.67 -24.62 -15.72
CA ASN A 231 7.31 -24.98 -14.45
C ASN A 231 8.59 -24.18 -14.20
N GLN A 232 9.38 -23.88 -15.23
CA GLN A 232 10.54 -22.98 -15.12
C GLN A 232 10.10 -21.56 -14.76
N ALA A 233 9.05 -21.04 -15.41
CA ALA A 233 8.51 -19.72 -15.06
C ALA A 233 7.97 -19.66 -13.62
N ILE A 234 7.34 -20.74 -13.15
CA ILE A 234 6.88 -20.88 -11.75
C ILE A 234 8.09 -20.95 -10.80
N ALA A 235 9.16 -21.67 -11.17
CA ALA A 235 10.37 -21.76 -10.37
C ALA A 235 11.02 -20.38 -10.21
N LEU A 236 11.14 -19.58 -11.28
CA LEU A 236 11.64 -18.20 -11.22
C LEU A 236 10.76 -17.30 -10.34
N LEU A 237 9.43 -17.45 -10.43
CA LEU A 237 8.50 -16.76 -9.55
C LEU A 237 8.68 -17.15 -8.06
N GLY A 238 9.21 -18.35 -7.79
CA GLY A 238 9.51 -18.86 -6.46
C GLY A 238 10.93 -18.57 -5.95
N SER A 239 11.93 -18.48 -6.84
CA SER A 239 13.35 -18.34 -6.50
C SER A 239 13.73 -16.95 -5.98
N GLU A 240 12.91 -15.92 -6.25
CA GLU A 240 12.99 -14.62 -5.52
C GLU A 240 12.72 -14.74 -4.00
N GLY A 241 12.38 -15.94 -3.52
CA GLY A 241 12.28 -16.28 -2.09
C GLY A 241 13.41 -17.17 -1.54
N SER A 242 14.40 -17.58 -2.36
CA SER A 242 15.46 -18.53 -1.94
C SER A 242 16.89 -18.05 -2.14
N SER A 243 17.13 -16.81 -2.55
CA SER A 243 18.48 -16.24 -2.61
C SER A 243 18.98 -15.77 -1.23
N ILE A 244 18.95 -16.65 -0.23
CA ILE A 244 19.80 -16.60 0.97
C ILE A 244 20.05 -18.06 1.40
N LEU A 245 21.11 -18.66 0.87
CA LEU A 245 22.06 -19.45 1.66
C LEU A 245 23.35 -18.62 1.71
#